data_AF-A0A559THL6-F1
#
_entry.id   AF-A0A559THL6-F1
#
_cell.length_a   1.000
_cell.length_b   1.000
_cell.length_c   1.000
_cell.angle_alpha   90.00
_cell.angle_beta   90.00
_cell.angle_gamma   90.00
#
_symmetry.space_group_name_H-M   'P 1'
#
loop_
_entity.id
_entity.type
_entity.pdbx_description
1 polymer ?
#
loop_
_entity_poly.entity_id
_entity_poly.type
_entity_poly.pdbx_seq_one_letter_code
_entity_poly.pdbx_strand_id
1 'polypeptide(L)'
;MKIDPVYAFELDAGSDELLGYEATEEDARKAALAHLRELRVRDRIKIKVPTAIYKVWLKPIDTSLLLEIMNFTDERADWRLVERKERIAVVTE
;
A
#
# COMPACT_ATOMS: atom_id res chain seq x y z
N MET A 1 -21.24 -8.73 2.19
CA MET A 1 -20.69 -7.83 3.21
C MET A 1 -19.97 -6.71 2.48
N LYS A 2 -20.19 -5.44 2.85
CA LYS A 2 -19.47 -4.32 2.22
C LYS A 2 -18.17 -4.13 3.01
N ILE A 3 -17.03 -4.28 2.35
CA ILE A 3 -15.72 -4.04 2.97
C ILE A 3 -15.39 -2.57 2.75
N ASP A 4 -15.08 -1.87 3.83
CA ASP A 4 -14.59 -0.50 3.71
C ASP A 4 -13.21 -0.49 3.04
N PRO A 5 -12.97 0.45 2.12
CA PRO A 5 -11.68 0.53 1.45
C PRO A 5 -10.58 0.83 2.44
N VAL A 6 -9.43 0.17 2.27
CA VAL A 6 -8.19 0.48 2.97
C VAL A 6 -7.38 1.49 2.17
N TYR A 7 -6.35 2.05 2.79
CA TYR A 7 -5.46 3.02 2.16
C TYR A 7 -4.08 2.41 2.05
N ALA A 8 -3.36 2.78 1.01
CA ALA A 8 -2.03 2.24 0.76
C ALA A 8 -1.05 3.34 0.33
N PHE A 9 0.24 3.13 0.55
CA PHE A 9 1.30 4.03 0.12
C PHE A 9 2.46 3.23 -0.48
N GLU A 10 3.19 3.84 -1.42
CA GLU A 10 4.33 3.18 -2.06
C GLU A 10 5.49 3.03 -1.08
N LEU A 11 5.98 1.80 -0.91
CA LEU A 11 7.20 1.49 -0.16
C LEU A 11 8.45 1.73 -1.01
N ASP A 12 8.33 1.60 -2.33
CA ASP A 12 9.35 2.01 -3.28
C ASP A 12 8.78 3.15 -4.12
N ALA A 13 9.39 4.33 -4.01
CA ALA A 13 8.78 5.55 -4.52
C ALA A 13 8.71 5.54 -6.05
N GLY A 14 7.49 5.69 -6.59
CA GLY A 14 7.23 5.54 -8.03
C GLY A 14 6.98 4.10 -8.50
N SER A 15 6.94 3.12 -7.57
CA SER A 15 6.53 1.75 -7.85
C SER A 15 5.24 1.42 -7.08
N ASP A 16 4.27 0.88 -7.79
CA ASP A 16 3.00 0.45 -7.21
C ASP A 16 2.95 -1.06 -6.92
N GLU A 17 4.09 -1.74 -7.07
CA GLU A 17 4.31 -3.16 -6.81
C GLU A 17 4.45 -3.47 -5.31
N LEU A 18 5.01 -2.54 -4.54
CA LEU A 18 5.24 -2.67 -3.11
C LEU A 18 4.49 -1.59 -2.36
N LEU A 19 3.44 -1.99 -1.66
CA LEU A 19 2.54 -1.10 -0.95
C LEU A 19 2.52 -1.41 0.54
N GLY A 20 2.61 -0.38 1.37
CA GLY A 20 2.22 -0.44 2.78
C GLY A 20 0.74 -0.10 2.90
N TYR A 21 0.02 -0.75 3.82
CA TYR A 21 -1.43 -0.58 3.98
C TYR A 21 -1.77 -0.02 5.37
N GLU A 22 -2.78 0.85 5.41
CA GLU A 22 -3.32 1.45 6.62
C GLU A 22 -4.84 1.55 6.56
N ALA A 23 -5.47 1.59 7.73
CA ALA A 23 -6.92 1.64 7.83
C ALA A 23 -7.53 2.99 7.39
N THR A 24 -6.77 4.09 7.49
CA THR A 24 -7.24 5.44 7.18
C THR A 24 -6.28 6.19 6.24
N GLU A 25 -6.78 7.19 5.51
CA GLU A 25 -5.94 8.04 4.65
C GLU A 25 -4.89 8.80 5.49
N GLU A 26 -5.28 9.27 6.67
CA GLU A 26 -4.39 10.03 7.56
C GLU A 26 -3.21 9.18 8.03
N ASP A 27 -3.48 7.92 8.42
CA ASP A 27 -2.45 6.99 8.86
C ASP A 27 -1.54 6.60 7.69
N ALA A 28 -2.10 6.32 6.50
CA ALA A 28 -1.30 6.08 5.29
C ALA A 28 -0.37 7.25 4.97
N ARG A 29 -0.84 8.50 5.14
CA ARG A 29 -0.04 9.70 4.92
C ARG A 29 1.06 9.86 5.95
N LYS A 30 0.77 9.61 7.23
CA LYS A 30 1.77 9.64 8.32
C LYS A 30 2.85 8.58 8.11
N ALA A 31 2.44 7.35 7.78
CA ALA A 31 3.33 6.23 7.50
C ALA A 31 4.21 6.52 6.27
N ALA A 32 3.63 7.02 5.16
CA ALA A 32 4.39 7.40 3.97
C ALA A 32 5.46 8.47 4.26
N LEU A 33 5.13 9.49 5.06
CA LEU A 33 6.09 10.53 5.46
C LEU A 33 7.21 9.97 6.36
N ALA A 34 6.87 9.08 7.29
CA ALA A 34 7.86 8.43 8.14
C ALA A 34 8.80 7.55 7.30
N HIS A 35 8.26 6.76 6.39
CA HIS A 35 9.03 5.90 5.49
C HIS A 35 9.97 6.70 4.58
N LEU A 36 9.50 7.81 3.99
CA LEU A 36 10.34 8.71 3.20
C LEU A 36 11.51 9.29 4.01
N ARG A 37 11.28 9.67 5.28
CA ARG A 37 12.33 10.13 6.20
C ARG A 37 13.37 9.04 6.46
N GLU A 38 12.93 7.82 6.71
CA GLU A 38 13.82 6.68 6.95
C GLU A 38 14.69 6.35 5.73
N LEU A 39 14.09 6.29 4.54
CA LEU A 39 14.81 6.08 3.28
C LEU A 39 15.85 7.17 3.05
N ARG A 40 15.52 8.43 3.31
CA ARG A 40 16.47 9.55 3.16
C ARG A 40 17.68 9.41 4.08
N VAL A 41 17.45 9.01 5.33
CA VAL A 41 18.52 8.80 6.33
C VAL A 41 19.38 7.59 5.96
N ARG A 42 18.75 6.46 5.60
CA ARG A 42 19.43 5.20 5.31
C ARG A 42 20.20 5.24 4.00
N ASP A 43 19.56 5.69 2.93
CA ASP A 43 20.06 5.55 1.56
C ASP A 43 20.76 6.82 1.05
N ARG A 44 20.88 7.86 1.92
CA ARG A 44 21.45 9.18 1.59
C ARG A 44 20.87 9.79 0.32
N ILE A 45 19.61 9.47 0.03
CA ILE A 45 18.93 9.90 -1.18
C ILE A 45 18.83 11.43 -1.14
N LYS A 46 19.45 12.09 -2.12
CA LYS A 46 19.45 13.55 -2.25
C LYS A 46 18.20 14.09 -2.95
N ILE A 47 17.47 13.23 -3.65
CA ILE A 47 16.32 13.60 -4.47
C ILE A 47 15.05 13.31 -3.67
N LYS A 48 14.18 14.33 -3.55
CA LYS A 48 12.84 14.12 -3.00
C LYS A 48 12.03 13.32 -4.02
N VAL A 49 11.87 12.02 -3.80
CA VAL A 49 11.03 11.18 -4.66
C VAL A 49 9.60 11.23 -4.11
N PRO A 50 8.60 11.59 -4.93
CA PRO A 50 7.21 11.59 -4.50
C PRO A 50 6.71 10.15 -4.27
N THR A 51 5.93 9.95 -3.21
CA THR A 51 5.24 8.69 -2.90
C THR A 51 3.75 8.87 -3.15
N ALA A 52 3.14 7.97 -3.94
CA ALA A 52 1.69 7.99 -4.12
C ALA A 52 0.96 7.37 -2.91
N ILE A 53 -0.24 7.89 -2.65
CA ILE A 53 -1.23 7.25 -1.76
C ILE A 53 -2.39 6.77 -2.62
N TYR A 54 -2.86 5.57 -2.30
CA TYR A 54 -3.95 4.89 -2.96
C TYR A 54 -5.10 4.62 -2.00
N LYS A 55 -6.30 4.65 -2.56
CA LYS A 55 -7.48 4.02 -1.98
C LYS A 55 -7.64 2.65 -2.62
N VAL A 56 -7.82 1.62 -1.80
CA VAL A 56 -7.81 0.23 -2.21
C VAL A 56 -9.09 -0.45 -1.75
N TRP A 57 -9.82 -1.02 -2.70
CA TRP A 57 -10.98 -1.85 -2.44
C TRP A 57 -10.56 -3.30 -2.50
N LEU A 58 -10.88 -4.04 -1.43
CA LEU A 58 -10.58 -5.46 -1.34
C LEU A 58 -11.74 -6.27 -1.91
N LYS A 59 -11.41 -7.40 -2.53
CA LYS A 59 -12.40 -8.40 -2.93
C LYS A 59 -13.18 -8.88 -1.69
N PRO A 60 -14.46 -9.26 -1.84
CA PRO A 60 -15.18 -9.96 -0.79
C PRO A 60 -14.38 -11.16 -0.29
N ILE A 61 -14.14 -11.24 1.01
CA ILE A 61 -13.44 -12.37 1.61
C ILE A 61 -14.42 -13.53 1.74
N ASP A 62 -14.23 -14.55 0.92
CA ASP A 62 -14.92 -15.83 1.01
C ASP A 62 -13.95 -16.98 1.27
N THR A 63 -14.49 -18.18 1.55
CA THR A 63 -13.69 -19.37 1.84
C THR A 63 -12.78 -19.77 0.67
N SER A 64 -13.18 -19.51 -0.57
CA SER A 64 -12.37 -19.82 -1.75
C SER A 64 -11.14 -18.93 -1.84
N LEU A 65 -11.30 -17.62 -1.62
CA LEU A 65 -10.20 -16.66 -1.58
C LEU A 65 -9.24 -16.95 -0.42
N LEU A 66 -9.77 -17.29 0.76
CA LEU A 66 -8.95 -17.68 1.91
C LEU A 66 -8.11 -18.94 1.61
N LEU A 67 -8.71 -19.96 1.00
CA LEU A 67 -7.99 -21.15 0.57
C LEU A 67 -6.94 -20.84 -0.49
N GLU A 68 -7.22 -19.92 -1.42
CA GLU A 68 -6.25 -19.48 -2.42
C GLU A 68 -5.02 -18.83 -1.76
N ILE A 69 -5.23 -17.95 -0.78
CA ILE A 69 -4.14 -17.29 -0.05
C ILE A 69 -3.33 -18.33 0.74
N MET A 70 -4.00 -19.22 1.47
CA MET A 70 -3.33 -20.25 2.27
C MET A 70 -2.51 -21.24 1.43
N ASN A 71 -2.94 -21.51 0.20
CA ASN A 71 -2.25 -22.42 -0.71
C ASN A 71 -1.08 -21.78 -1.47
N PHE A 72 -0.99 -20.45 -1.46
CA PHE A 72 0.12 -19.71 -2.07
C PHE A 72 0.71 -18.77 -1.03
N THR A 73 1.58 -19.30 -0.17
CA THR A 73 2.31 -18.58 0.88
C THR A 73 3.36 -17.60 0.36
N ASP A 74 3.27 -17.18 -0.92
CA ASP A 74 4.13 -16.15 -1.45
C ASP A 74 3.72 -14.83 -0.77
N GLU A 75 4.66 -14.19 -0.06
CA GLU A 75 4.43 -12.99 0.75
C GLU A 75 3.87 -11.81 -0.08
N ARG A 76 3.88 -11.92 -1.42
CA ARG A 76 3.40 -10.92 -2.38
C ARG A 76 1.94 -11.11 -2.80
N ALA A 77 1.15 -11.91 -2.10
CA ALA A 77 -0.24 -12.19 -2.44
C ALA A 77 -1.20 -10.97 -2.34
N ASP A 78 -0.71 -9.81 -1.89
CA ASP A 78 -1.48 -8.60 -1.68
C ASP A 78 -2.33 -8.17 -2.89
N TRP A 79 -1.78 -8.24 -4.10
CA TRP A 79 -2.52 -7.84 -5.32
C TRP A 79 -3.74 -8.73 -5.59
N ARG A 80 -3.76 -9.98 -5.12
CA ARG A 80 -4.89 -10.90 -5.34
C ARG A 80 -6.10 -10.51 -4.50
N LEU A 81 -5.86 -9.87 -3.37
CA LEU A 81 -6.90 -9.33 -2.49
C LEU A 81 -7.47 -8.01 -3.03
N VAL A 82 -6.74 -7.29 -3.87
CA VAL A 82 -7.17 -6.03 -4.45
C VAL A 82 -8.19 -6.28 -5.57
N GLU A 83 -9.38 -5.71 -5.41
CA GLU A 83 -10.40 -5.63 -6.46
C GLU A 83 -10.18 -4.40 -7.33
N ARG A 84 -9.94 -3.25 -6.69
CA ARG A 84 -9.70 -1.97 -7.34
C ARG A 84 -8.70 -1.17 -6.53
N LYS A 85 -7.86 -0.39 -7.22
CA LYS A 85 -6.96 0.61 -6.65
C LYS A 85 -7.15 1.93 -7.37
N GLU A 86 -7.12 3.04 -6.63
CA GLU A 86 -7.19 4.39 -7.18
C GLU A 86 -6.18 5.28 -6.48
N ARG A 87 -5.36 5.99 -7.26
CA ARG A 87 -4.43 6.99 -6.70
C ARG A 87 -5.23 8.21 -6.26
N ILE A 88 -5.11 8.58 -4.99
CA ILE A 88 -5.87 9.68 -4.40
C ILE A 88 -4.99 10.87 -4.00
N ALA A 89 -3.71 10.63 -3.72
CA ALA A 89 -2.80 11.70 -3.33
C ALA A 89 -1.35 11.39 -3.68
N VAL A 90 -0.52 12.40 -3.50
CA VAL A 90 0.94 12.32 -3.60
C VAL A 90 1.52 13.03 -2.39
N VAL A 91 2.53 12.42 -1.79
CA VAL A 91 3.25 12.96 -0.66
C VAL A 91 4.70 13.17 -1.07
N THR A 92 5.20 14.34 -0.69
CA THR A 92 6.62 14.69 -0.80
C THR A 92 7.06 15.23 0.54
N GLU A 93 8.26 14.86 0.97
CA GLU A 93 8.91 15.48 2.13
C GLU A 93 9.26 16.96 1.87
#